data_AF-A0A9N8KL08-F1
#
_entry.id   AF-A0A9N8KL08-F1
#
_cell.length_a   1.000
_cell.length_b   1.000
_cell.length_c   1.000
_cell.angle_alpha   90.00
_cell.angle_beta   90.00
_cell.angle_gamma   90.00
#
_symmetry.space_group_name_H-M   'P 1'
#
loop_
_entity.id
_entity.type
_entity.pdbx_description
1 polymer ?
#
loop_
_entity_poly.entity_id
_entity_poly.type
_entity_poly.pdbx_seq_one_letter_code
_entity_poly.pdbx_strand_id
1 'polypeptide(L)' 'MAYTTFEGTHKTDDGVELYTKTWKVSDDAAKARMLFVHGFSDHCNNYPVLFEHLANQGIDVYAFDQR' A
#
# COMPACT_ATOMS: atom_id res chain seq x y z
N MET A 1 8.72 7.33 -13.35
CA MET A 1 8.23 7.67 -12.00
C MET A 1 9.17 7.03 -10.99
N ALA A 2 9.30 7.57 -9.77
CA ALA A 2 10.20 6.99 -8.75
C ALA A 2 9.64 5.69 -8.11
N TYR A 3 8.41 5.31 -8.44
CA TYR A 3 7.72 4.11 -7.96
C TYR A 3 6.73 3.57 -9.01
N THR A 4 6.29 2.33 -8.81
CA THR A 4 5.22 1.64 -9.54
C THR A 4 4.14 1.19 -8.56
N THR A 5 2.88 1.19 -8.99
CA THR A 5 1.77 0.70 -8.16
C THR A 5 1.35 -0.72 -8.54
N PHE A 6 0.99 -1.52 -7.55
CA PHE A 6 0.44 -2.86 -7.71
C PHE A 6 -0.86 -2.97 -6.91
N GLU A 7 -1.87 -3.60 -7.49
CA GLU A 7 -3.14 -3.91 -6.83
C GLU A 7 -3.34 -5.43 -6.84
N GLY A 8 -4.00 -5.95 -5.82
CA GLY A 8 -4.25 -7.38 -5.70
C GLY A 8 -5.14 -7.72 -4.52
N THR A 9 -5.26 -9.01 -4.22
CA THR A 9 -6.00 -9.50 -3.06
C THR A 9 -5.11 -10.41 -2.20
N HIS A 10 -5.36 -10.39 -0.90
CA HIS A 10 -4.79 -11.33 0.05
C HIS A 10 -5.91 -12.14 0.69
N LYS A 11 -5.88 -13.47 0.50
CA LYS A 11 -6.85 -14.37 1.11
C LYS A 11 -6.36 -14.78 2.50
N THR A 12 -7.15 -14.47 3.51
CA THR A 12 -6.90 -14.84 4.91
C THR A 12 -7.24 -16.31 5.16
N ASP A 13 -6.78 -16.85 6.29
CA ASP A 13 -7.01 -18.25 6.67
C ASP A 13 -8.50 -18.61 6.84
N ASP A 14 -9.34 -17.63 7.22
CA ASP A 14 -10.80 -17.76 7.30
C ASP A 14 -11.52 -17.53 5.95
N GLY A 15 -10.76 -17.33 4.89
CA GLY A 15 -11.25 -17.26 3.51
C GLY A 15 -11.71 -15.88 3.05
N VAL A 16 -11.53 -14.84 3.85
CA VAL A 16 -11.83 -13.45 3.46
C VAL A 16 -10.77 -12.93 2.49
N GLU A 17 -11.21 -12.27 1.41
CA GLU A 17 -10.30 -11.60 0.50
C GLU A 17 -10.19 -10.12 0.86
N LEU A 18 -8.98 -9.68 1.19
CA LEU A 18 -8.67 -8.29 1.47
C LEU A 18 -8.06 -7.66 0.22
N TYR A 19 -8.63 -6.54 -0.24
CA TYR A 19 -7.99 -5.73 -1.29
C TYR A 19 -6.66 -5.18 -0.76
N THR A 20 -5.63 -5.21 -1.60
CA THR A 20 -4.30 -4.70 -1.29
C THR A 20 -3.84 -3.74 -2.38
N LYS A 21 -3.09 -2.71 -1.98
CA LYS A 21 -2.39 -1.82 -2.89
C LYS A 21 -1.01 -1.50 -2.38
N THR A 22 -0.04 -1.52 -3.28
CA THR A 22 1.37 -1.26 -2.99
C THR A 22 1.88 -0.14 -3.87
N TRP A 23 2.63 0.79 -3.30
CA TRP A 23 3.49 1.75 -4.00
C TRP A 23 4.93 1.29 -3.79
N LYS A 24 5.51 0.66 -4.81
CA LYS A 24 6.84 0.05 -4.76
C LYS A 24 7.85 0.98 -5.41
N VAL A 25 8.86 1.39 -4.66
CA VAL A 25 9.99 2.18 -5.18
C VAL A 25 10.70 1.38 -6.28
N SER A 26 11.04 2.05 -7.37
CA SER A 26 11.72 1.44 -8.51
C SER A 26 13.13 0.94 -8.15
N ASP A 27 13.64 0.00 -8.95
CA ASP A 27 15.01 -0.51 -8.86
C ASP A 27 15.38 -1.14 -7.49
N ASP A 28 14.38 -1.55 -6.71
CA ASP A 28 14.51 -2.08 -5.35
C ASP A 28 15.33 -1.20 -4.39
N ALA A 29 15.36 0.11 -4.65
CA ALA A 29 16.12 1.09 -3.90
C ALA A 29 15.40 1.65 -2.65
N ALA A 30 14.41 0.92 -2.11
CA ALA A 30 13.62 1.40 -0.99
C ALA A 30 14.48 1.53 0.29
N LYS A 31 14.43 2.71 0.92
CA LYS A 31 15.11 3.02 2.18
C LYS A 31 14.38 2.42 3.39
N ALA A 32 13.07 2.24 3.27
CA ALA A 32 12.20 1.71 4.32
C ALA A 32 10.93 1.12 3.71
N ARG A 33 10.18 0.40 4.56
CA ARG A 33 8.85 -0.13 4.26
C ARG A 33 7.84 0.38 5.29
N MET A 34 6.68 0.80 4.82
CA MET A 34 5.52 1.16 5.63
C MET A 34 4.36 0.22 5.32
N LEU A 35 3.72 -0.32 6.36
CA LEU A 35 2.40 -0.91 6.27
C LEU A 35 1.39 0.09 6.81
N PHE A 36 0.44 0.50 5.98
CA PHE A 36 -0.62 1.43 6.34
C PHE A 36 -1.91 0.68 6.64
N VAL A 37 -2.58 1.09 7.71
CA VAL A 37 -3.86 0.60 8.18
C VAL A 37 -4.78 1.80 8.31
N HIS A 38 -5.87 1.84 7.54
CA HIS A 38 -6.80 2.98 7.53
C HIS A 38 -7.72 3.00 8.76
N GLY A 39 -8.54 4.06 8.89
CA GLY A 39 -9.52 4.19 9.97
C GLY A 39 -10.77 3.31 9.80
N PHE A 40 -11.67 3.34 10.80
CA PHE A 40 -12.96 2.66 10.72
C PHE A 40 -13.84 3.22 9.59
N SER A 41 -14.50 2.35 8.82
CA SER A 41 -15.37 2.71 7.68
C SER A 41 -14.65 3.49 6.56
N ASP A 42 -13.34 3.30 6.43
CA ASP A 42 -12.49 3.96 5.44
C ASP A 42 -11.87 2.92 4.48
N HIS A 43 -11.10 3.38 3.49
CA HIS A 43 -10.42 2.54 2.49
C HIS A 43 -8.98 3.02 2.25
N CYS A 44 -8.09 2.10 1.90
CA CYS A 44 -6.69 2.45 1.62
C CYS A 44 -6.54 3.39 0.42
N ASN A 45 -7.45 3.36 -0.56
CA ASN A 45 -7.37 4.25 -1.73
C ASN A 45 -7.68 5.74 -1.43
N ASN A 46 -8.05 6.10 -0.19
CA ASN A 46 -8.39 7.47 0.18
C ASN A 46 -7.18 8.36 0.52
N TYR A 47 -5.95 7.82 0.48
CA TYR A 47 -4.72 8.53 0.87
C TYR A 47 -3.67 8.66 -0.25
N PRO A 48 -4.02 8.92 -1.52
CA PRO A 48 -3.06 8.89 -2.63
C PRO A 48 -1.93 9.92 -2.42
N VAL A 49 -2.25 11.14 -1.98
CA VAL A 49 -1.24 12.20 -1.76
C VAL A 49 -0.16 11.77 -0.76
N LEU A 50 -0.55 11.11 0.34
CA LEU A 50 0.40 10.64 1.35
C LEU A 50 1.31 9.54 0.78
N PHE A 51 0.73 8.55 0.11
CA PHE A 51 1.49 7.39 -0.36
C PHE A 51 2.40 7.72 -1.53
N GLU A 52 1.93 8.54 -2.47
CA GLU A 52 2.77 9.04 -3.55
C GLU A 52 3.91 9.91 -3.02
N HIS A 53 3.65 10.75 -2.01
CA HIS A 53 4.70 11.53 -1.37
C HIS A 53 5.78 10.63 -0.74
N LEU A 54 5.39 9.65 0.08
CA LEU A 54 6.32 8.74 0.74
C LEU A 54 7.09 7.85 -0.25
N ALA A 55 6.42 7.34 -1.28
CA ALA A 55 7.05 6.55 -2.33
C ALA A 55 8.11 7.35 -3.09
N ASN A 56 7.83 8.62 -3.41
CA ASN A 56 8.81 9.52 -4.02
C ASN A 56 10.00 9.85 -3.09
N GLN A 57 9.87 9.67 -1.77
CA GLN A 57 10.98 9.79 -0.81
C GLN A 57 11.80 8.49 -0.65
N GLY A 58 11.40 7.41 -1.33
CA GLY A 58 12.07 6.11 -1.31
C GLY A 58 11.53 5.16 -0.24
N ILE A 59 10.23 5.23 0.08
CA ILE A 59 9.58 4.32 1.02
C ILE A 59 8.61 3.43 0.26
N ASP A 60 8.77 2.11 0.36
CA ASP A 60 7.74 1.19 -0.12
C ASP A 60 6.51 1.29 0.78
N VAL A 61 5.34 1.53 0.21
CA VAL A 61 4.08 1.59 0.95
C VAL A 61 3.22 0.40 0.60
N TYR A 62 2.80 -0.35 1.61
CA TYR A 62 1.84 -1.44 1.51
C TYR A 62 0.58 -1.03 2.26
N ALA A 63 -0.58 -1.24 1.66
CA ALA A 63 -1.86 -0.98 2.30
C ALA A 63 -2.87 -2.06 1.90
N PHE A 64 -3.89 -2.23 2.73
CA PHE A 64 -5.01 -3.11 2.46
C PHE A 64 -6.30 -2.53 3.03
N ASP A 65 -7.43 -2.94 2.46
CA ASP A 65 -8.75 -2.64 3.03
C ASP A 65 -9.07 -3.66 4.12
N GLN A 66 -9.34 -3.16 5.32
CA GLN A 66 -9.74 -3.95 6.48
C GLN A 66 -11.18 -4.44 6.33
N ARG A 67 -11.50 -5.51 7.06
CA ARG A 67 -12.85 -6.07 7.19
C ARG A 67 -13.74 -5.29 8.15
#